data_AF-A0A0R3SIK2-F1
#
_entry.id   AF-A0A0R3SIK2-F1
#
_cell.length_a   1.000
_cell.length_b   1.000
_cell.length_c   1.000
_cell.angle_alpha   90.00
_cell.angle_beta   90.00
_cell.angle_gamma   90.00
#
_symmetry.space_group_name_H-M   'P 1'
#
loop_
_entity.id
_entity.type
_entity.pdbx_description
1 polymer ?
#
loop_
_entity_poly.entity_id
_entity_poly.type
_entity_poly.pdbx_seq_one_letter_code
_entity_poly.pdbx_strand_id
1 'polypeptide(L)'
;VESASLLCSSIREQSRGTPLFCDAYDSHAKAYCKRLRAVCEHVKDPKYPADAICGLPLVQDVFTPTERFCCTPRSKCSLHFGWERKKRANIDMKRYRQLLRNDELLHEESRLIRSLSQRAGILGMILNRTVDEEAKQNEDLK
;
A
#
# COMPACT_ATOMS: atom_id res chain seq x y z
N VAL A 1 8.11 -17.06 -0.78
CA VAL A 1 8.47 -15.77 -0.15
C VAL A 1 7.19 -15.26 0.48
N GLU A 2 7.08 -15.31 1.82
CA GLU A 2 5.92 -14.79 2.52
C GLU A 2 5.72 -13.33 2.09
N SER A 3 4.55 -13.07 1.51
CA SER A 3 4.04 -11.72 1.34
C SER A 3 4.08 -11.05 2.70
N ALA A 4 5.06 -10.16 2.92
CA ALA A 4 5.12 -9.30 4.08
C ALA A 4 3.87 -8.43 4.04
N SER A 5 2.80 -8.91 4.67
CA SER A 5 1.55 -8.20 4.71
C SER A 5 1.79 -6.88 5.44
N LEU A 6 1.27 -5.80 4.88
CA LEU A 6 1.28 -4.44 5.47
C LEU A 6 0.59 -4.37 6.85
N LEU A 7 0.11 -5.50 7.35
CA LEU A 7 -0.65 -5.67 8.57
C LEU A 7 0.09 -6.49 9.63
N CYS A 8 1.28 -7.04 9.33
CA CYS A 8 2.04 -7.82 10.30
C CYS A 8 2.45 -6.94 11.49
N SER A 9 1.85 -7.20 12.66
CA SER A 9 2.04 -6.40 13.88
C SER A 9 3.44 -6.54 14.48
N SER A 10 4.12 -7.66 14.23
CA SER A 10 5.50 -7.90 14.68
C SER A 10 6.55 -7.19 13.82
N ILE A 11 6.17 -6.66 12.65
CA ILE A 11 7.08 -6.02 11.70
C ILE A 11 6.83 -4.51 11.70
N ARG A 12 7.92 -3.75 11.82
CA ARG A 12 7.88 -2.29 11.63
C ARG A 12 7.52 -2.00 10.17
N GLU A 13 6.47 -1.19 9.98
CA GLU A 13 6.01 -0.82 8.63
C GLU A 13 7.13 -0.12 7.83
N GLN A 14 7.40 -0.61 6.63
CA GLN A 14 8.28 0.04 5.64
C GLN A 14 7.49 0.41 4.38
N SER A 15 6.53 1.33 4.51
CA SER A 15 5.85 1.87 3.33
C SER A 15 6.82 2.74 2.52
N ARG A 16 6.86 2.60 1.19
CA ARG A 16 7.62 3.53 0.34
C ARG A 16 7.12 4.97 0.56
N GLY A 17 8.03 5.87 0.93
CA GLY A 17 7.72 7.28 1.24
C GLY A 17 7.35 7.51 2.71
N THR A 18 6.36 8.39 2.96
CA THR A 18 5.98 8.78 4.33
C THR A 18 5.27 7.61 5.05
N PRO A 19 5.69 7.24 6.28
CA PRO A 19 5.12 6.12 7.03
C PRO A 19 3.63 6.31 7.33
N LEU A 20 2.82 5.28 7.02
CA LEU A 20 1.37 5.28 7.26
C LEU A 20 1.00 5.02 8.72
N PHE A 21 1.67 4.07 9.36
CA PHE A 21 1.39 3.67 10.74
C PHE A 21 2.40 4.25 11.73
N CYS A 22 2.01 4.22 12.99
CA CYS A 22 2.89 4.52 14.11
C CYS A 22 4.00 3.46 14.24
N ASP A 23 5.16 3.89 14.74
CA ASP A 23 6.32 3.04 14.98
C ASP A 23 6.61 2.79 16.46
N ALA A 24 5.68 3.18 17.35
CA ALA A 24 5.74 2.81 18.76
C ALA A 24 5.64 1.29 18.91
N TYR A 25 6.56 0.71 19.67
CA TYR A 25 6.61 -0.72 19.93
C TYR A 25 6.19 -1.00 21.38
N ASP A 26 5.23 -1.89 21.55
CA ASP A 26 4.85 -2.43 22.85
C ASP A 26 5.66 -3.70 23.11
N SER A 27 6.54 -3.64 24.09
CA SER A 27 7.40 -4.77 24.51
C SER A 27 6.61 -5.91 25.15
N HIS A 28 5.49 -5.61 25.81
CA HIS A 28 4.66 -6.63 26.45
C HIS A 28 3.83 -7.38 25.40
N ALA A 29 3.18 -6.65 24.49
CA ALA A 29 2.45 -7.25 23.37
C ALA A 29 3.36 -7.78 22.25
N LYS A 30 4.66 -7.47 22.29
CA LYS A 30 5.65 -7.75 21.24
C LYS A 30 5.21 -7.28 19.86
N ALA A 31 4.54 -6.12 19.80
CA ALA A 31 3.88 -5.63 18.60
C ALA A 31 4.06 -4.12 18.40
N TYR A 32 4.14 -3.69 17.13
CA TYR A 32 4.10 -2.29 16.74
C TYR A 32 2.66 -1.76 16.69
N CYS A 33 2.49 -0.50 17.05
CA CYS A 33 1.21 0.19 17.00
C CYS A 33 0.73 0.37 15.54
N LYS A 34 -0.36 -0.30 15.17
CA LYS A 34 -0.96 -0.20 13.83
C LYS A 34 -2.00 0.91 13.67
N ARG A 35 -2.03 1.90 14.58
CA ARG A 35 -2.82 3.13 14.39
C ARG A 35 -2.15 4.00 13.32
N LEU A 36 -2.95 4.63 12.46
CA LEU A 36 -2.44 5.59 11.48
C LEU A 36 -1.64 6.68 12.21
N ARG A 37 -0.43 6.97 11.71
CA ARG A 37 0.52 7.92 12.32
C ARG A 37 -0.14 9.28 12.56
N ALA A 38 -0.98 9.72 11.62
CA ALA A 38 -1.69 11.00 11.69
C ALA A 38 -2.68 11.12 12.88
N VAL A 39 -3.14 10.02 13.49
CA VAL A 39 -4.15 10.04 14.57
C VAL A 39 -3.75 9.20 15.78
N CYS A 40 -2.51 8.72 15.81
CA CYS A 40 -1.98 7.94 16.91
C CYS A 40 -1.52 8.85 18.06
N GLU A 41 -1.82 8.50 19.30
CA GLU A 41 -1.42 9.27 20.49
C GLU A 41 0.09 9.20 20.78
N HIS A 42 0.77 8.16 20.31
CA HIS A 42 2.22 8.05 20.41
C HIS A 42 2.95 9.10 19.55
N VAL A 43 2.25 9.68 18.57
CA VAL A 43 2.82 10.67 17.65
C VAL A 43 2.48 12.05 18.16
N LYS A 44 3.50 12.79 18.60
CA LYS A 44 3.34 14.17 19.04
C LYS A 44 3.06 15.09 17.87
N ASP A 45 2.23 16.09 18.12
CA ASP A 45 1.99 17.14 17.14
C ASP A 45 3.24 17.97 16.86
N PRO A 46 3.42 18.41 15.61
CA PRO A 46 4.42 19.42 15.31
C PRO A 46 4.15 20.68 16.13
N LYS A 47 5.21 21.22 16.72
CA LYS A 47 5.17 22.53 17.38
C LYS A 47 5.29 23.61 16.32
N TYR A 48 4.42 24.61 16.40
CA TYR A 48 4.43 25.76 15.50
C TYR A 48 4.92 26.99 16.26
N PRO A 49 5.57 27.94 15.59
CA PRO A 49 5.92 29.22 16.21
C PRO A 49 4.65 30.03 16.52
N ALA A 50 4.76 31.02 17.41
CA ALA A 50 3.62 31.77 17.93
C ALA A 50 2.90 32.62 16.87
N ASP A 51 3.63 33.04 15.84
CA ASP A 51 3.17 33.80 14.67
C ASP A 51 2.63 32.90 13.54
N ALA A 52 2.60 31.58 13.75
CA ALA A 52 2.06 30.66 12.75
C ALA A 52 0.58 30.97 12.46
N ILE A 53 0.28 31.08 11.17
CA ILE A 53 -1.09 31.17 10.66
C ILE A 53 -1.72 29.79 10.51
N CYS A 54 -3.04 29.74 10.37
CA CYS A 54 -3.78 28.51 10.13
C CYS A 54 -3.33 27.80 8.84
N GLY A 55 -3.19 28.53 7.74
CA GLY A 55 -2.69 28.02 6.47
C GLY A 55 -3.62 27.04 5.73
N LEU A 56 -4.89 26.89 6.12
CA LEU A 56 -5.82 26.04 5.37
C LEU A 56 -5.94 26.59 3.93
N PRO A 57 -5.66 25.79 2.89
CA PRO A 57 -5.87 26.19 1.51
C PRO A 57 -7.35 26.48 1.27
N LEU A 58 -7.67 27.70 0.86
CA LEU A 58 -9.00 28.08 0.42
C LEU A 58 -9.08 27.71 -1.05
N VAL A 59 -9.71 26.58 -1.33
CA VAL A 59 -9.88 26.08 -2.70
C VAL A 59 -11.25 26.46 -3.22
N GLN A 60 -11.30 26.86 -4.48
CA GLN A 60 -12.54 26.94 -5.24
C GLN A 60 -12.66 25.63 -6.03
N ASP A 61 -13.80 24.95 -5.89
CA ASP A 61 -14.12 23.73 -6.65
C ASP A 61 -13.05 22.61 -6.61
N VAL A 62 -12.61 22.23 -5.40
CA VAL A 62 -11.78 21.05 -5.02
C VAL A 62 -10.38 20.93 -5.68
N PHE A 63 -10.17 21.47 -6.88
CA PHE A 63 -9.01 21.27 -7.74
C PHE A 63 -8.43 22.56 -8.30
N THR A 64 -9.10 23.72 -8.19
CA THR A 64 -8.48 24.98 -8.60
C THR A 64 -7.74 25.61 -7.41
N PRO A 65 -6.38 25.69 -7.46
CA PRO A 65 -5.63 26.39 -6.44
C PRO A 65 -5.96 27.88 -6.57
N THR A 66 -6.65 28.42 -5.59
CA THR A 66 -6.97 29.86 -5.54
C THR A 66 -5.78 30.68 -5.02
N GLU A 67 -4.65 30.01 -4.71
CA GLU A 67 -3.45 30.55 -4.04
C GLU A 67 -3.72 31.26 -2.70
N ARG A 68 -4.95 31.16 -2.21
CA ARG A 68 -5.41 31.76 -0.96
C ARG A 68 -5.38 30.72 0.15
N PHE A 69 -5.07 31.17 1.34
CA PHE A 69 -5.10 30.35 2.55
C PHE A 69 -5.68 31.14 3.72
N CYS A 70 -6.11 30.42 4.76
CA CYS A 70 -6.56 31.04 5.99
C CYS A 70 -5.38 31.71 6.72
N CYS A 71 -5.36 33.04 6.74
CA CYS A 71 -4.33 33.85 7.39
C CYS A 71 -4.58 34.10 8.89
N THR A 72 -5.70 33.61 9.45
CA THR A 72 -5.97 33.76 10.88
C THR A 72 -4.85 33.10 11.70
N PRO A 73 -4.34 33.75 12.76
CA PRO A 73 -3.37 33.12 13.66
C PRO A 73 -3.87 31.76 14.12
N ARG A 74 -3.00 30.75 14.12
CA ARG A 74 -3.38 29.36 14.42
C ARG A 74 -4.05 29.24 15.79
N SER A 75 -3.58 30.02 16.77
CA SER A 75 -4.15 30.12 18.12
C SER A 75 -5.57 30.66 18.18
N LYS A 76 -5.99 31.43 17.17
CA LYS A 76 -7.31 32.08 17.09
C LYS A 76 -8.23 31.44 16.04
N CYS A 77 -7.76 30.46 15.27
CA CYS A 77 -8.54 29.83 14.23
C CYS A 77 -9.35 28.64 14.77
N SER A 78 -10.64 28.86 15.05
CA SER A 78 -11.57 27.82 15.51
C SER A 78 -12.12 26.95 14.37
N LEU A 79 -12.38 27.56 13.20
CA LEU A 79 -13.02 26.89 12.06
C LEU A 79 -12.19 25.73 11.49
N HIS A 80 -10.87 25.87 11.47
CA HIS A 80 -9.96 24.93 10.83
C HIS A 80 -9.05 24.23 11.83
N PHE A 81 -9.52 24.07 13.07
CA PHE A 81 -8.73 23.44 14.11
C PHE A 81 -8.28 22.03 13.71
N GLY A 82 -6.96 21.81 13.72
CA GLY A 82 -6.33 20.54 13.38
C GLY A 82 -6.53 20.09 11.93
N TRP A 83 -6.82 21.00 10.99
CA TRP A 83 -7.13 20.64 9.60
C TRP A 83 -6.01 19.83 8.93
N GLU A 84 -4.73 20.14 9.21
CA GLU A 84 -3.59 19.40 8.64
C GLU A 84 -3.62 17.93 9.06
N ARG A 85 -3.90 17.67 10.34
CA ARG A 85 -4.00 16.33 10.89
C ARG A 85 -5.14 15.57 10.23
N LYS A 86 -6.32 16.20 10.13
CA LYS A 86 -7.50 15.62 9.47
C LYS A 86 -7.25 15.34 7.99
N LYS A 87 -6.62 16.28 7.28
CA LYS A 87 -6.29 16.14 5.86
C LYS A 87 -5.29 15.02 5.63
N ARG A 88 -4.23 14.95 6.44
CA ARG A 88 -3.22 13.88 6.38
C ARG A 88 -3.85 12.52 6.68
N ALA A 89 -4.69 12.41 7.71
CA ALA A 89 -5.43 11.19 8.01
C ALA A 89 -6.33 10.73 6.83
N ASN A 90 -7.02 11.67 6.17
CA ASN A 90 -7.82 11.35 4.98
C ASN A 90 -6.98 10.82 3.82
N ILE A 91 -5.83 11.45 3.55
CA ILE A 91 -4.88 11.02 2.51
C ILE A 91 -4.32 9.64 2.85
N ASP A 92 -3.87 9.44 4.09
CA ASP A 92 -3.30 8.18 4.55
C ASP A 92 -4.32 7.03 4.50
N MET A 93 -5.59 7.30 4.82
CA MET A 93 -6.67 6.31 4.66
C MET A 93 -6.89 5.94 3.19
N LYS A 94 -6.83 6.90 2.28
CA LYS A 94 -6.92 6.63 0.83
C LYS A 94 -5.73 5.81 0.35
N ARG A 95 -4.51 6.16 0.78
CA ARG A 95 -3.28 5.40 0.49
C ARG A 95 -3.40 3.97 0.99
N TYR A 96 -3.85 3.78 2.22
CA TYR A 96 -4.03 2.46 2.82
C TYR A 96 -5.03 1.59 2.03
N ARG A 97 -6.18 2.15 1.62
CA ARG A 97 -7.14 1.43 0.76
C ARG A 97 -6.54 1.00 -0.58
N GLN A 98 -5.75 1.87 -1.20
CA GLN A 98 -5.08 1.55 -2.46
C GLN A 98 -4.02 0.46 -2.27
N LEU A 99 -3.29 0.48 -1.15
CA LEU A 99 -2.34 -0.57 -0.82
C LEU A 99 -3.03 -1.93 -0.61
N LEU A 100 -4.14 -1.97 0.13
CA LEU A 100 -4.93 -3.21 0.27
C LEU A 100 -5.38 -3.74 -1.10
N ARG A 101 -5.86 -2.85 -1.97
CA ARG A 101 -6.28 -3.24 -3.32
C ARG A 101 -5.11 -3.77 -4.15
N ASN A 102 -3.93 -3.18 -4.02
CA ASN A 102 -2.73 -3.68 -4.70
C ASN A 102 -2.32 -5.06 -4.18
N ASP A 103 -2.36 -5.29 -2.87
CA ASP A 103 -2.06 -6.60 -2.28
C ASP A 103 -3.03 -7.69 -2.78
N GLU A 104 -4.33 -7.38 -2.88
CA GLU A 104 -5.32 -8.28 -3.48
C GLU A 104 -4.96 -8.65 -4.93
N LEU A 105 -4.64 -7.65 -5.76
CA LEU A 105 -4.31 -7.86 -7.17
C LEU A 105 -3.02 -8.66 -7.34
N LEU A 106 -1.98 -8.38 -6.55
CA LEU A 106 -0.72 -9.13 -6.58
C LEU A 106 -0.92 -10.58 -6.12
N HIS A 107 -1.83 -10.81 -5.17
CA HIS A 107 -2.19 -12.16 -4.75
C HIS A 107 -2.92 -12.91 -5.87
N GLU A 108 -3.87 -12.25 -6.55
CA GLU A 108 -4.57 -12.81 -7.70
C GLU A 108 -3.63 -13.13 -8.86
N GLU A 109 -2.71 -12.21 -9.19
CA GLU A 109 -1.67 -12.43 -10.19
C GLU A 109 -0.81 -13.65 -9.85
N SER A 110 -0.32 -13.72 -8.61
CA SER A 110 0.49 -14.85 -8.13
C SER A 110 -0.28 -16.18 -8.18
N ARG A 111 -1.60 -16.16 -7.96
CA ARG A 111 -2.48 -17.33 -8.11
C ARG A 111 -2.58 -17.74 -9.58
N LEU A 112 -2.80 -16.80 -10.50
CA LEU A 112 -2.91 -17.06 -11.94
C LEU A 112 -1.61 -17.58 -12.53
N ILE A 113 -0.47 -16.97 -12.20
CA ILE A 113 0.86 -17.41 -12.65
C ILE A 113 1.12 -18.86 -12.21
N ARG A 114 0.81 -19.21 -10.95
CA ARG A 114 0.92 -20.60 -10.47
C ARG A 114 0.01 -21.56 -11.24
N SER A 115 -1.24 -21.17 -11.49
CA SER A 115 -2.18 -21.96 -12.29
C SER A 115 -1.72 -22.14 -13.75
N LEU A 116 -1.13 -21.11 -14.37
CA LEU A 116 -0.54 -21.21 -15.71
C LEU A 116 0.67 -22.14 -15.73
N SER A 117 1.57 -22.01 -14.75
CA SER A 117 2.76 -22.87 -14.61
C SER A 117 2.39 -24.35 -14.47
N GLN A 118 1.37 -24.67 -13.67
CA GLN A 118 0.85 -26.04 -13.53
C GLN A 118 0.31 -26.60 -14.85
N ARG A 119 -0.29 -25.75 -15.70
CA ARG A 119 -0.84 -26.16 -17.01
C ARG A 119 0.21 -26.23 -18.12
N ALA A 120 1.28 -25.45 -18.05
CA ALA A 120 2.35 -25.48 -19.05
C ALA A 120 3.06 -26.84 -19.13
N GLY A 121 3.15 -27.58 -18.01
CA GLY A 121 3.62 -28.96 -18.00
C GLY A 121 2.70 -29.92 -18.78
N ILE A 122 1.40 -29.67 -18.81
CA ILE A 122 0.41 -30.46 -19.56
C ILE A 122 0.55 -30.20 -21.06
N LEU A 123 0.79 -28.96 -21.49
CA LEU A 123 1.08 -28.64 -22.89
C LEU A 123 2.30 -29.42 -23.41
N GLY A 124 3.37 -29.53 -22.61
CA GLY A 124 4.50 -30.40 -22.93
C GLY A 124 4.09 -31.87 -23.08
N MET A 125 3.25 -32.40 -22.17
CA MET A 125 2.74 -33.78 -22.28
C MET A 125 1.84 -34.00 -23.52
N ILE A 126 0.96 -33.05 -23.84
CA ILE A 126 0.07 -33.12 -25.02
C ILE A 126 0.86 -33.00 -26.33
N LEU A 127 1.91 -32.19 -26.33
CA LEU A 127 2.76 -31.93 -27.50
C LEU A 127 3.96 -32.90 -27.61
N ASN A 128 4.11 -33.83 -26.67
CA ASN A 128 5.10 -34.90 -26.83
C ASN A 128 4.70 -35.74 -28.04
N ARG A 129 5.48 -35.63 -29.11
CA ARG A 129 5.36 -36.47 -30.29
C ARG A 129 5.85 -37.86 -29.91
N THR A 130 4.94 -38.79 -29.63
CA THR A 130 5.28 -40.21 -29.54
C THR A 130 5.68 -40.66 -30.93
N VAL A 131 6.96 -40.88 -31.16
CA VAL A 131 7.43 -41.57 -32.36
C VAL A 131 7.19 -43.05 -32.11
N ASP A 132 6.37 -43.70 -32.94
CA ASP A 132 6.31 -45.15 -32.96
C ASP A 132 7.64 -45.67 -33.51
N GLU A 133 8.46 -46.26 -32.63
CA GLU A 133 9.73 -46.88 -33.03
C GLU A 133 9.51 -48.02 -34.05
N GLU A 134 8.33 -48.66 -34.06
CA GLU A 134 7.94 -49.68 -35.04
C GLU A 134 7.77 -49.11 -36.47
N ALA A 135 7.39 -47.82 -36.60
CA ALA A 135 7.24 -47.17 -37.90
C ALA A 135 8.61 -46.75 -38.48
N LYS A 136 9.55 -46.30 -37.63
CA LYS A 136 10.91 -45.93 -38.03
C LYS A 136 11.72 -47.12 -38.53
N GLN A 137 11.65 -48.26 -37.83
CA GLN A 137 12.39 -49.46 -38.24
C GLN A 137 11.98 -49.94 -39.65
N ASN A 138 10.72 -49.78 -40.05
CA ASN A 138 10.25 -50.16 -41.39
C ASN A 138 10.62 -49.17 -42.51
N GLU A 139 11.02 -47.94 -42.18
CA GLU A 139 11.53 -46.96 -43.16
C GLU A 139 13.04 -47.12 -43.40
N ASP A 140 13.81 -47.49 -42.37
CA ASP A 140 15.27 -47.74 -42.49
C ASP A 140 15.61 -49.08 -43.18
N LEU A 141 14.60 -49.92 -43.43
CA LEU A 141 14.71 -51.25 -44.07
C LEU A 141 14.29 -51.26 -45.55
N LYS A 142 14.01 -50.08 -46.15
CA LYS A 142 13.76 -49.91 -47.59
C LYS A 142 14.92 -49.18 -48.28
#